data_AF-A0A133UJX4-F1
#
_entry.id   AF-A0A133UJX4-F1
#
_cell.length_a   1.000
_cell.length_b   1.000
_cell.length_c   1.000
_cell.angle_alpha   90.00
_cell.angle_beta   90.00
_cell.angle_gamma   90.00
#
_symmetry.space_group_name_H-M   'P 1'
#
loop_
_entity.id
_entity.type
_entity.pdbx_description
1 polymer ?
#
loop_
_entity_poly.entity_id
_entity_poly.type
_entity_poly.pdbx_seq_one_letter_code
_entity_poly.pdbx_strand_id
1 'polypeptide(L)'
;MGMYDRIRFDEARECPNCGEEIESVQTKKFRKVLDTYEVGDCVDHAEETRIAGEDTYCSNCSERINPLVYLVVDRGILVGVADTMEEAKQVLDEMSKEKLVFMYHDLYDRLRGERRERRKYSGLLKEVGEWYAKSEEEREDMSPFEEFGFRKSRFLKNAPTPLQAIHDFLSYEKLLDTLDDLEDEKESLKIYWLEDIEEGREKWAVDVLNDKLNERCRTNWVWTVISQAQLDEEGNEITNIAPWHVSTEDEYSEGAVVDAVSNWLSRRSYDLDVDVISVEEAEGSGTLEKLEELSEKDLESERYVPLEDWLENGGDKVDDL
;
A
#
# COMPACT_ATOMS: atom_id res chain seq x y z
N MET A 1 30.27 18.29 -1.56
CA MET A 1 29.29 17.65 -2.47
C MET A 1 28.18 18.65 -2.71
N GLY A 2 27.84 18.95 -3.96
CA GLY A 2 26.77 19.91 -4.28
C GLY A 2 25.42 19.20 -4.34
N MET A 3 24.34 19.86 -3.94
CA MET A 3 22.98 19.38 -4.18
C MET A 3 22.65 19.60 -5.65
N TYR A 4 22.27 18.52 -6.34
CA TYR A 4 21.84 18.52 -7.74
C TYR A 4 20.45 17.93 -7.80
N ASP A 5 19.59 18.56 -8.59
CA ASP A 5 18.31 17.96 -8.96
C ASP A 5 18.54 16.99 -10.12
N ARG A 6 17.70 15.97 -10.26
CA ARG A 6 17.78 14.98 -11.33
C ARG A 6 16.62 15.18 -12.30
N ILE A 7 16.90 15.21 -13.60
CA ILE A 7 15.88 15.18 -14.65
C ILE A 7 15.94 13.83 -15.33
N ARG A 8 14.83 13.10 -15.34
CA ARG A 8 14.70 11.86 -16.09
C ARG A 8 14.24 12.18 -17.51
N PHE A 9 14.80 11.46 -18.49
CA PHE A 9 14.39 11.60 -19.87
C PHE A 9 13.22 10.65 -20.18
N ASP A 10 12.31 11.11 -21.04
CA ASP A 10 11.21 10.26 -21.55
C ASP A 10 11.76 9.09 -22.39
N GLU A 11 12.82 9.35 -23.14
CA GLU A 11 13.58 8.36 -23.90
C GLU A 11 15.05 8.40 -23.46
N ALA A 12 15.63 7.22 -23.20
CA ALA A 12 17.03 7.10 -22.84
C ALA A 12 17.94 7.57 -23.98
N ARG A 13 19.02 8.27 -23.63
CA ARG A 13 19.97 8.82 -24.61
C ARG A 13 21.20 7.93 -24.69
N GLU A 14 21.60 7.54 -25.89
CA GLU A 14 22.80 6.73 -26.08
C GLU A 14 24.08 7.56 -25.91
N CYS A 15 25.04 7.02 -25.17
CA CYS A 15 26.37 7.60 -25.09
C CYS A 15 27.09 7.46 -26.44
N PRO A 16 27.54 8.55 -27.09
CA PRO A 16 28.19 8.48 -28.39
C PRO A 16 29.54 7.75 -28.38
N ASN A 17 30.15 7.56 -27.20
CA ASN A 17 31.44 6.89 -27.04
C ASN A 17 31.32 5.38 -26.79
N CYS A 18 30.28 4.91 -26.09
CA CYS A 18 30.17 3.50 -25.68
C CYS A 18 28.80 2.85 -25.93
N GLY A 19 27.79 3.61 -26.37
CA GLY A 19 26.44 3.11 -26.62
C GLY A 19 25.60 2.86 -25.36
N GLU A 20 26.13 3.15 -24.15
CA GLU A 20 25.36 3.00 -22.91
C GLU A 20 24.16 3.94 -22.88
N GLU A 21 23.01 3.45 -22.42
CA GLU A 21 21.80 4.24 -22.23
C GLU A 21 21.91 5.16 -21.01
N ILE A 22 21.62 6.44 -21.21
CA ILE A 22 21.61 7.47 -20.18
C ILE A 22 20.17 7.89 -19.98
N GLU A 23 19.60 7.53 -18.83
CA GLU A 23 18.20 7.79 -18.49
C GLU A 23 17.97 9.16 -17.84
N SER A 24 19.02 9.84 -17.38
CA SER A 24 18.87 11.09 -16.64
C SER A 24 20.07 12.02 -16.70
N VAL A 25 19.83 13.30 -16.35
CA VAL A 25 20.86 14.32 -16.18
C VAL A 25 20.73 15.00 -14.82
N GLN A 26 21.87 15.39 -14.23
CA GLN A 26 21.90 16.18 -13.00
C GLN A 26 22.07 17.65 -13.32
N THR A 27 21.25 18.50 -12.71
CA THR A 27 21.27 19.95 -12.95
C THR A 27 21.33 20.74 -11.64
N LYS A 28 21.91 21.94 -11.75
CA LYS A 28 21.97 22.96 -10.70
C LYS A 28 21.17 24.21 -11.04
N LYS A 29 20.43 24.19 -12.15
CA LYS A 29 19.75 25.37 -12.68
C LYS A 29 18.44 25.64 -11.97
N PHE A 30 17.88 24.63 -11.31
CA PHE A 30 16.65 24.72 -10.52
C PHE A 30 16.94 25.00 -9.04
N ARG A 31 15.94 24.75 -8.19
CA ARG A 31 15.94 25.12 -6.76
C ARG A 31 16.90 24.32 -5.89
N LYS A 32 17.54 23.26 -6.38
CA LYS A 32 18.53 22.43 -5.68
C LYS A 32 17.95 21.78 -4.42
N VAL A 33 16.78 21.20 -4.58
CA VAL A 33 16.02 20.56 -3.50
C VAL A 33 16.29 19.05 -3.42
N LEU A 34 17.19 18.52 -4.28
CA LEU A 34 17.50 17.09 -4.40
C LEU A 34 16.31 16.28 -4.91
N ASP A 35 15.50 16.91 -5.75
CA ASP A 35 14.31 16.26 -6.28
C ASP A 35 14.58 15.64 -7.65
N THR A 36 13.70 14.73 -8.06
CA THR A 36 13.70 14.12 -9.39
C THR A 36 12.49 14.62 -10.16
N TYR A 37 12.72 15.15 -11.35
CA TYR A 37 11.66 15.70 -12.20
C TYR A 37 11.59 14.96 -13.54
N GLU A 38 10.38 14.87 -14.07
CA GLU A 38 10.03 14.36 -15.39
C GLU A 38 9.39 15.47 -16.24
N VAL A 39 9.29 15.25 -17.55
CA VAL A 39 8.57 16.19 -18.43
C VAL A 39 7.12 16.24 -17.97
N GLY A 40 6.62 17.46 -17.73
CA GLY A 40 5.34 17.67 -17.07
C GLY A 40 5.45 18.30 -15.69
N ASP A 41 6.61 18.21 -15.02
CA ASP A 41 6.74 18.64 -13.63
C ASP A 41 7.03 20.15 -13.46
N CYS A 42 6.62 20.69 -12.31
CA CYS A 42 7.00 22.02 -11.88
C CYS A 42 8.45 22.05 -11.36
N VAL A 43 9.36 22.58 -12.16
CA VAL A 43 10.79 22.72 -11.83
C VAL A 43 11.17 24.10 -11.30
N ASP A 44 10.34 25.12 -11.52
CA ASP A 44 10.63 26.49 -11.08
C ASP A 44 9.37 27.36 -10.85
N HIS A 45 9.56 28.67 -10.65
CA HIS A 45 8.47 29.63 -10.52
C HIS A 45 7.62 29.75 -11.80
N ALA A 46 6.31 29.93 -11.64
CA ALA A 46 5.32 30.02 -12.72
C ALA A 46 5.56 31.14 -13.76
N GLU A 47 6.45 32.08 -13.46
CA GLU A 47 6.80 33.20 -14.34
C GLU A 47 8.07 32.92 -15.17
N GLU A 48 8.80 31.84 -14.89
CA GLU A 48 10.06 31.54 -15.55
C GLU A 48 9.86 30.77 -16.84
N THR A 49 10.39 31.30 -17.94
CA THR A 49 10.48 30.63 -19.23
C THR A 49 11.92 30.67 -19.70
N ARG A 50 12.54 29.51 -19.90
CA ARG A 50 13.96 29.42 -20.26
C ARG A 50 14.31 28.09 -20.93
N ILE A 51 15.41 28.10 -21.67
CA ILE A 51 16.08 26.91 -22.15
C ILE A 51 17.42 26.81 -21.43
N ALA A 52 17.69 25.71 -20.74
CA ALA A 52 18.93 25.48 -20.00
C ALA A 52 19.71 24.30 -20.58
N GLY A 53 20.92 24.55 -21.08
CA GLY A 53 21.83 23.50 -21.52
C GLY A 53 22.58 22.86 -20.34
N GLU A 54 22.67 21.54 -20.32
CA GLU A 54 23.41 20.75 -19.34
C GLU A 54 24.25 19.66 -20.00
N ASP A 55 25.41 19.39 -19.39
CA ASP A 55 26.27 18.28 -19.80
C ASP A 55 25.67 16.96 -19.28
N THR A 56 25.52 15.95 -20.14
CA THR A 56 25.22 14.59 -19.70
C THR A 56 26.50 13.89 -19.24
N TYR A 57 26.37 12.93 -18.32
CA TYR A 57 27.48 12.16 -17.79
C TYR A 57 27.26 10.68 -18.05
N CYS A 58 28.24 10.02 -18.65
CA CYS A 58 28.23 8.57 -18.83
C CYS A 58 28.97 7.91 -17.68
N SER A 59 28.29 7.02 -16.95
CA SER A 59 28.88 6.19 -15.89
C SER A 59 29.99 5.28 -16.43
N ASN A 60 29.78 4.68 -17.60
CA ASN A 60 30.73 3.73 -18.21
C ASN A 60 32.02 4.42 -18.69
N CYS A 61 31.91 5.53 -19.41
CA CYS A 61 33.09 6.30 -19.85
C CYS A 61 33.69 7.15 -18.72
N SER A 62 32.97 7.35 -17.62
CA SER A 62 33.31 8.28 -16.54
C SER A 62 33.58 9.73 -17.00
N GLU A 63 33.00 10.12 -18.13
CA GLU A 63 33.23 11.40 -18.80
C GLU A 63 31.92 12.16 -19.05
N ARG A 64 32.03 13.48 -19.17
CA ARG A 64 30.93 14.34 -19.63
C ARG A 64 30.84 14.27 -21.15
N ILE A 65 29.62 14.09 -21.64
CA ILE A 65 29.33 14.00 -23.07
C ILE A 65 28.95 15.38 -23.60
N ASN A 66 29.36 15.63 -24.85
CA ASN A 66 28.93 16.75 -25.68
C ASN A 66 28.38 16.11 -26.97
N PRO A 67 27.17 16.46 -27.47
CA PRO A 67 26.43 17.71 -27.27
C PRO A 67 25.72 17.86 -25.92
N LEU A 68 25.47 19.13 -25.55
CA LEU A 68 24.61 19.50 -24.42
C LEU A 68 23.18 19.01 -24.64
N VAL A 69 22.52 18.65 -23.55
CA VAL A 69 21.08 18.43 -23.51
C VAL A 69 20.39 19.72 -23.07
N TYR A 70 19.33 20.11 -23.75
CA TYR A 70 18.58 21.34 -23.50
C TYR A 70 17.27 21.03 -22.78
N LEU A 71 17.14 21.54 -21.56
CA LEU A 71 15.93 21.49 -20.76
C LEU A 71 15.06 22.71 -21.10
N VAL A 72 13.85 22.46 -21.59
CA VAL A 72 12.90 23.51 -21.99
C VAL A 72 11.90 23.71 -20.86
N VAL A 73 11.88 24.92 -20.30
CA VAL A 73 10.96 25.30 -19.22
C VAL A 73 10.07 26.42 -19.71
N ASP A 74 8.76 26.22 -19.61
CA ASP A 74 7.76 27.25 -19.84
C ASP A 74 6.88 27.42 -18.62
N ARG A 75 6.74 28.67 -18.16
CA ARG A 75 6.03 29.04 -16.92
C ARG A 75 6.34 28.10 -15.74
N GLY A 76 7.62 27.82 -15.51
CA GLY A 76 8.09 26.97 -14.40
C GLY A 76 7.83 25.47 -14.57
N ILE A 77 7.25 25.02 -15.69
CA ILE A 77 7.00 23.61 -16.02
C ILE A 77 8.07 23.13 -16.98
N LEU A 78 8.65 21.96 -16.73
CA LEU A 78 9.53 21.28 -17.69
C LEU A 78 8.66 20.73 -18.83
N VAL A 79 8.67 21.39 -19.98
CA VAL A 79 7.81 21.04 -21.13
C VAL A 79 8.50 20.12 -22.14
N GLY A 80 9.82 19.94 -22.01
CA GLY A 80 10.54 18.97 -22.84
C GLY A 80 12.05 19.00 -22.63
N VAL A 81 12.69 18.03 -23.25
CA VAL A 81 14.14 17.85 -23.28
C VAL A 81 14.58 17.61 -24.73
N ALA A 82 15.56 18.38 -25.22
CA ALA A 82 16.00 18.34 -26.60
C ALA A 82 17.52 18.19 -26.75
N ASP A 83 17.99 17.63 -27.86
CA ASP A 83 19.42 17.48 -28.17
C ASP A 83 20.01 18.74 -28.79
N THR A 84 19.19 19.54 -29.45
CA THR A 84 19.61 20.75 -30.13
C THR A 84 18.87 22.00 -29.63
N MET A 85 19.54 23.15 -29.74
CA MET A 85 18.92 24.44 -29.41
C MET A 85 17.74 24.78 -30.34
N GLU A 86 17.74 24.24 -31.55
CA GLU A 86 16.69 24.46 -32.56
C GLU A 86 15.43 23.67 -32.19
N GLU A 87 15.55 22.39 -31.86
CA GLU A 87 14.46 21.57 -31.31
C GLU A 87 13.94 22.16 -30.01
N ALA A 88 14.81 22.61 -29.11
CA ALA A 88 14.41 23.23 -27.84
C ALA A 88 13.52 24.48 -28.05
N LYS A 89 13.84 25.30 -29.06
CA LYS A 89 13.02 26.46 -29.43
C LYS A 89 11.71 26.04 -30.08
N GLN A 90 11.75 25.02 -30.93
CA GLN A 90 10.54 24.50 -31.57
C GLN A 90 9.55 23.96 -30.52
N VAL A 91 10.02 23.21 -29.52
CA VAL A 91 9.20 22.76 -28.40
C VAL A 91 8.54 23.95 -27.70
N LEU A 92 9.29 25.01 -27.42
CA LEU A 92 8.76 26.20 -26.77
C LEU A 92 7.72 26.93 -27.64
N ASP A 93 7.94 27.01 -28.95
CA ASP A 93 7.03 27.69 -29.89
C ASP A 93 5.75 26.88 -30.17
N GLU A 94 5.84 25.54 -30.17
CA GLU A 94 4.71 24.64 -30.35
C GLU A 94 3.83 24.48 -29.10
N MET A 95 4.33 24.91 -27.93
CA MET A 95 3.55 24.89 -26.69
C MET A 95 2.41 25.90 -26.73
N SER A 96 1.23 25.40 -27.08
CA SER A 96 0.00 26.15 -26.96
C SER A 96 -0.31 26.48 -25.50
N LYS A 97 -0.89 27.64 -25.25
CA LYS A 97 -1.40 28.02 -23.92
C LYS A 97 -2.43 27.03 -23.36
N GLU A 98 -3.18 26.37 -24.24
CA GLU A 98 -4.17 25.36 -23.89
C GLU A 98 -3.52 24.13 -23.27
N LYS A 99 -2.47 23.58 -23.91
CA LYS A 99 -1.68 22.46 -23.36
C LYS A 99 -1.10 22.80 -21.98
N LEU A 100 -0.54 23.99 -21.82
CA LEU A 100 -0.02 24.44 -20.52
C LEU A 100 -1.11 24.47 -19.44
N VAL A 101 -2.33 24.93 -19.78
CA VAL A 101 -3.45 24.96 -18.83
C VAL A 101 -3.83 23.54 -18.40
N PHE A 102 -3.86 22.57 -19.31
CA PHE A 102 -4.10 21.16 -18.95
C PHE A 102 -2.99 20.62 -18.03
N MET A 103 -1.72 20.85 -18.36
CA MET A 103 -0.60 20.44 -17.48
C MET A 103 -0.71 21.07 -16.10
N TYR A 104 -1.09 22.35 -16.01
CA TYR A 104 -1.33 23.03 -14.73
C TYR A 104 -2.47 22.38 -13.93
N HIS A 105 -3.53 21.91 -14.60
CA HIS A 105 -4.62 21.18 -13.95
C HIS A 105 -4.13 19.86 -13.37
N ASP A 106 -3.43 19.06 -14.17
CA ASP A 106 -2.89 17.76 -13.73
C ASP A 106 -1.90 17.93 -12.56
N LEU A 107 -1.01 18.91 -12.65
CA LEU A 107 -0.07 19.26 -11.58
C LEU A 107 -0.77 19.74 -10.31
N TYR A 108 -1.84 20.52 -10.47
CA TYR A 108 -2.62 21.00 -9.33
C TYR A 108 -3.39 19.87 -8.65
N ASP A 109 -3.93 18.94 -9.43
CA ASP A 109 -4.62 17.76 -8.91
C ASP A 109 -3.64 16.81 -8.21
N ARG A 110 -2.44 16.59 -8.77
CA ARG A 110 -1.35 15.87 -8.09
C ARG A 110 -0.98 16.53 -6.76
N LEU A 111 -0.73 17.84 -6.76
CA LEU A 111 -0.43 18.60 -5.54
C LEU A 111 -1.57 18.53 -4.51
N ARG A 112 -2.83 18.52 -4.96
CA ARG A 112 -3.99 18.34 -4.08
C ARG A 112 -4.01 16.94 -3.48
N GLY A 113 -3.70 15.91 -4.27
CA GLY A 113 -3.52 14.53 -3.84
C GLY A 113 -2.46 14.42 -2.74
N GLU A 114 -1.23 14.86 -3.02
CA GLU A 114 -0.12 14.85 -2.06
C GLU A 114 -0.46 15.61 -0.77
N ARG A 115 -1.12 16.77 -0.88
CA ARG A 115 -1.56 17.52 0.30
C ARG A 115 -2.64 16.78 1.08
N ARG A 116 -3.54 16.05 0.42
CA ARG A 116 -4.58 15.25 1.06
C ARG A 116 -3.93 14.09 1.82
N GLU A 117 -3.03 13.34 1.18
CA GLU A 117 -2.26 12.27 1.80
C GLU A 117 -1.42 12.78 2.97
N ARG A 118 -0.65 13.85 2.77
CA ARG A 118 0.16 14.41 3.85
C ARG A 118 -0.70 14.85 5.03
N ARG A 119 -1.86 15.47 4.80
CA ARG A 119 -2.80 15.82 5.89
C ARG A 119 -3.37 14.58 6.58
N LYS A 120 -3.68 13.53 5.83
CA LYS A 120 -4.17 12.24 6.35
C LYS A 120 -3.13 11.61 7.28
N TYR A 121 -1.89 11.43 6.84
CA TYR A 121 -0.84 10.84 7.67
C TYR A 121 -0.38 11.76 8.81
N SER A 122 -0.22 13.06 8.58
CA SER A 122 0.14 13.98 9.67
C SER A 122 -0.98 14.12 10.71
N GLY A 123 -2.24 14.05 10.29
CA GLY A 123 -3.40 13.98 11.18
C GLY A 123 -3.34 12.73 12.06
N LEU A 124 -3.11 11.56 11.46
CA LEU A 124 -2.93 10.31 12.22
C LEU A 124 -1.79 10.42 13.24
N LEU A 125 -0.60 10.84 12.81
CA LEU A 125 0.57 10.91 13.71
C LEU A 125 0.33 11.87 14.89
N LYS A 126 -0.40 12.96 14.64
CA LYS A 126 -0.83 13.88 15.70
C LYS A 126 -1.81 13.19 16.66
N GLU A 127 -2.84 12.53 16.14
CA GLU A 127 -3.82 11.80 16.95
C GLU A 127 -3.16 10.67 17.76
N VAL A 128 -2.23 9.91 17.18
CA VAL A 128 -1.41 8.90 17.88
C VAL A 128 -0.62 9.55 19.02
N GLY A 129 0.05 10.67 18.77
CA GLY A 129 0.79 11.39 19.81
C GLY A 129 -0.11 11.86 20.95
N GLU A 130 -1.29 12.41 20.64
CA GLU A 130 -2.25 12.90 21.62
C GLU A 130 -2.91 11.76 22.42
N TRP A 131 -3.28 10.66 21.76
CA TRP A 131 -3.88 9.50 22.40
C TRP A 131 -2.91 8.80 23.35
N TYR A 132 -1.70 8.50 22.86
CA TYR A 132 -0.73 7.73 23.62
C TYR A 132 0.05 8.53 24.66
N ALA A 133 -0.07 9.86 24.66
CA ALA A 133 0.42 10.69 25.76
C ALA A 133 -0.44 10.60 27.03
N LYS A 134 -1.72 10.23 26.90
CA LYS A 134 -2.63 10.01 28.03
C LYS A 134 -2.37 8.66 28.70
N SER A 135 -2.53 8.58 30.01
CA SER A 135 -2.56 7.30 30.74
C SER A 135 -3.78 6.47 30.35
N GLU A 136 -3.80 5.18 30.71
CA GLU A 136 -4.98 4.33 30.48
C GLU A 136 -6.21 4.85 31.24
N GLU A 137 -6.06 5.24 32.50
CA GLU A 137 -7.12 5.85 33.32
C GLU A 137 -7.68 7.13 32.66
N GLU A 138 -6.80 8.01 32.15
CA GLU A 138 -7.22 9.23 31.44
C GLU A 138 -7.95 8.94 30.12
N ARG A 139 -7.75 7.76 29.52
CA ARG A 139 -8.48 7.34 28.32
C ARG A 139 -9.83 6.74 28.66
N GLU A 140 -9.91 5.93 29.71
CA GLU A 140 -11.17 5.35 30.18
C GLU A 140 -12.15 6.44 30.67
N ASP A 141 -11.63 7.51 31.26
CA ASP A 141 -12.42 8.65 31.74
C ASP A 141 -12.79 9.67 30.63
N MET A 142 -12.37 9.45 29.36
CA MET A 142 -12.69 10.39 28.29
C MET A 142 -14.19 10.47 28.03
N SER A 143 -14.69 11.70 27.92
CA SER A 143 -16.06 11.90 27.47
C SER A 143 -16.22 11.57 25.97
N PRO A 144 -17.41 11.13 25.52
CA PRO A 144 -17.66 10.88 24.10
C PRO A 144 -17.35 12.09 23.18
N PHE A 145 -17.40 13.32 23.73
CA PHE A 145 -17.05 14.54 22.99
C PHE A 145 -15.53 14.68 22.78
N GLU A 146 -14.73 14.30 23.77
CA GLU A 146 -13.26 14.28 23.65
C GLU A 146 -12.83 13.16 22.71
N GLU A 147 -13.49 12.00 22.77
CA GLU A 147 -13.26 10.90 21.84
C GLU A 147 -13.60 11.27 20.39
N PHE A 148 -14.65 12.07 20.17
CA PHE A 148 -15.03 12.55 18.85
C PHE A 148 -13.93 13.41 18.18
N GLY A 149 -13.03 13.97 18.97
CA GLY A 149 -11.84 14.68 18.48
C GLY A 149 -10.89 13.79 17.68
N PHE A 150 -10.92 12.47 17.90
CA PHE A 150 -10.07 11.49 17.24
C PHE A 150 -10.81 10.86 16.06
N ARG A 151 -10.53 11.33 14.84
CA ARG A 151 -11.18 10.79 13.62
C ARG A 151 -10.75 9.37 13.31
N LYS A 152 -9.60 8.95 13.84
CA LYS A 152 -9.02 7.62 13.66
C LYS A 152 -9.11 6.79 14.95
N SER A 153 -10.04 7.12 15.84
CA SER A 153 -10.26 6.46 17.14
C SER A 153 -10.30 4.94 17.05
N ARG A 154 -10.91 4.36 16.01
CA ARG A 154 -10.94 2.90 15.79
C ARG A 154 -9.55 2.26 15.71
N PHE A 155 -8.57 2.91 15.11
CA PHE A 155 -7.19 2.39 15.07
C PHE A 155 -6.46 2.61 16.40
N LEU A 156 -6.85 3.62 17.16
CA LEU A 156 -6.21 3.99 18.42
C LEU A 156 -6.69 3.14 19.60
N LYS A 157 -7.99 2.82 19.64
CA LYS A 157 -8.62 2.03 20.70
C LYS A 157 -8.22 0.55 20.64
N ASN A 158 -8.10 -0.01 19.43
CA ASN A 158 -7.80 -1.43 19.23
C ASN A 158 -6.30 -1.75 19.26
N ALA A 159 -5.45 -0.73 19.21
CA ALA A 159 -4.01 -0.92 19.23
C ALA A 159 -3.45 -0.77 20.65
N PRO A 160 -2.63 -1.72 21.14
CA PRO A 160 -1.98 -1.60 22.43
C PRO A 160 -0.79 -0.62 22.40
N THR A 161 -0.23 -0.35 21.21
CA THR A 161 0.95 0.49 21.06
C THR A 161 0.81 1.48 19.90
N PRO A 162 1.52 2.62 19.95
CA PRO A 162 1.54 3.59 18.85
C PRO A 162 1.95 2.97 17.51
N LEU A 163 2.93 2.05 17.53
CA LEU A 163 3.40 1.36 16.33
C LEU A 163 2.33 0.46 15.75
N GLN A 164 1.58 -0.25 16.59
CA GLN A 164 0.46 -1.06 16.14
C GLN A 164 -0.64 -0.19 15.52
N ALA A 165 -1.00 0.94 16.13
CA ALA A 165 -2.01 1.84 15.57
C ALA A 165 -1.62 2.39 14.19
N ILE A 166 -0.33 2.74 14.01
CA ILE A 166 0.19 3.18 12.72
C ILE A 166 0.17 2.03 11.71
N HIS A 167 0.61 0.84 12.12
CA HIS A 167 0.60 -0.35 11.27
C HIS A 167 -0.81 -0.69 10.78
N ASP A 168 -1.78 -0.73 11.69
CA ASP A 168 -3.18 -1.04 11.43
C ASP A 168 -3.82 -0.02 10.49
N PHE A 169 -3.51 1.27 10.68
CA PHE A 169 -3.93 2.32 9.77
C PHE A 169 -3.34 2.12 8.37
N LEU A 170 -2.04 1.91 8.25
CA LEU A 170 -1.38 1.72 6.96
C LEU A 170 -1.87 0.46 6.25
N SER A 171 -2.12 -0.61 6.99
CA SER A 171 -2.66 -1.86 6.45
C SER A 171 -4.07 -1.67 5.91
N TYR A 172 -4.91 -0.93 6.63
CA TYR A 172 -6.25 -0.59 6.18
C TYR A 172 -6.25 0.31 4.95
N GLU A 173 -5.39 1.33 4.89
CA GLU A 173 -5.29 2.18 3.69
C GLU A 173 -4.82 1.37 2.48
N LYS A 174 -3.84 0.47 2.67
CA LYS A 174 -3.38 -0.44 1.61
C LYS A 174 -4.49 -1.39 1.13
N LEU A 175 -5.34 -1.86 2.05
CA LEU A 175 -6.52 -2.66 1.69
C LEU A 175 -7.47 -1.87 0.79
N LEU A 176 -7.74 -0.61 1.11
CA LEU A 176 -8.60 0.25 0.28
C LEU A 176 -7.97 0.50 -1.10
N ASP A 177 -6.68 0.83 -1.16
CA ASP A 177 -5.97 1.03 -2.42
C ASP A 177 -6.02 -0.25 -3.29
N THR A 178 -5.90 -1.42 -2.66
CA THR A 178 -6.00 -2.72 -3.36
C THR A 178 -7.41 -3.02 -3.85
N LEU A 179 -8.45 -2.60 -3.11
CA LEU A 179 -9.84 -2.74 -3.53
C LEU A 179 -10.15 -1.82 -4.72
N ASP A 180 -9.62 -0.60 -4.73
CA ASP A 180 -9.71 0.32 -5.87
C ASP A 180 -9.11 -0.33 -7.13
N ASP A 181 -7.93 -0.95 -7.02
CA ASP A 181 -7.29 -1.68 -8.13
C ASP A 181 -8.17 -2.84 -8.65
N LEU A 182 -8.76 -3.64 -7.75
CA LEU A 182 -9.61 -4.78 -8.13
C LEU A 182 -10.92 -4.34 -8.82
N GLU A 183 -11.50 -3.22 -8.39
CA GLU A 183 -12.69 -2.63 -9.01
C GLU A 183 -12.40 -2.15 -10.45
N ASP A 184 -11.25 -1.52 -10.66
CA ASP A 184 -10.77 -1.13 -11.98
C ASP A 184 -10.53 -2.35 -12.90
N GLU A 185 -10.05 -3.47 -12.34
CA GLU A 185 -9.86 -4.75 -13.03
C GLU A 185 -11.20 -5.50 -13.30
N LYS A 186 -12.31 -5.09 -12.67
CA LYS A 186 -13.64 -5.73 -12.72
C LYS A 186 -13.63 -7.21 -12.34
N GLU A 187 -12.82 -7.57 -11.37
CA GLU A 187 -12.71 -8.95 -10.90
C GLU A 187 -13.71 -9.24 -9.77
N SER A 188 -14.24 -10.47 -9.72
CA SER A 188 -15.04 -10.89 -8.57
C SER A 188 -14.15 -11.19 -7.35
N LEU A 189 -14.65 -10.85 -6.17
CA LEU A 189 -14.03 -11.14 -4.88
C LEU A 189 -14.40 -12.55 -4.43
N LYS A 190 -13.47 -13.48 -4.58
CA LYS A 190 -13.61 -14.84 -4.06
C LYS A 190 -13.23 -14.88 -2.57
N ILE A 191 -14.17 -15.21 -1.71
CA ILE A 191 -13.97 -15.28 -0.26
C ILE A 191 -14.15 -16.70 0.26
N TYR A 192 -13.49 -17.01 1.37
CA TYR A 192 -13.64 -18.27 2.08
C TYR A 192 -13.24 -18.08 3.56
N TRP A 193 -13.49 -19.09 4.39
CA TRP A 193 -13.10 -19.11 5.80
C TRP A 193 -12.83 -20.55 6.27
N LEU A 194 -12.16 -20.72 7.40
CA LEU A 194 -11.71 -22.03 7.89
C LEU A 194 -12.60 -22.61 8.98
N GLU A 195 -13.41 -21.76 9.62
CA GLU A 195 -14.24 -22.09 10.74
C GLU A 195 -15.47 -22.89 10.31
N ASP A 196 -15.65 -24.08 10.89
CA ASP A 196 -16.87 -24.87 10.75
C ASP A 196 -17.87 -24.44 11.83
N ILE A 197 -18.92 -23.73 11.43
CA ILE A 197 -19.96 -23.19 12.31
C ILE A 197 -21.31 -23.76 11.91
N GLU A 198 -22.10 -24.19 12.91
CA GLU A 198 -23.46 -24.69 12.68
C GLU A 198 -24.39 -23.58 12.18
N GLU A 199 -25.15 -23.85 11.11
CA GLU A 199 -26.19 -22.95 10.60
C GLU A 199 -27.22 -22.59 11.68
N GLY A 200 -27.69 -21.34 11.67
CA GLY A 200 -28.67 -20.82 12.62
C GLY A 200 -28.10 -20.45 13.98
N ARG A 201 -26.77 -20.50 14.16
CA ARG A 201 -26.14 -20.06 15.40
C ARG A 201 -26.27 -18.54 15.55
N GLU A 202 -26.86 -18.09 16.67
CA GLU A 202 -27.06 -16.67 16.95
C GLU A 202 -25.75 -15.94 17.28
N LYS A 203 -24.81 -16.62 17.94
CA LYS A 203 -23.54 -16.06 18.41
C LYS A 203 -22.36 -16.68 17.66
N TRP A 204 -21.80 -15.90 16.75
CA TRP A 204 -20.73 -16.33 15.86
C TRP A 204 -19.81 -15.19 15.45
N ALA A 205 -18.59 -15.57 15.08
CA ALA A 205 -17.57 -14.74 14.46
C ALA A 205 -16.75 -15.61 13.50
N VAL A 206 -16.37 -15.07 12.34
CA VAL A 206 -15.62 -15.76 11.29
C VAL A 206 -14.57 -14.82 10.70
N ASP A 207 -13.34 -15.30 10.57
CA ASP A 207 -12.30 -14.61 9.81
C ASP A 207 -12.39 -14.96 8.32
N VAL A 208 -12.71 -13.95 7.51
CA VAL A 208 -12.87 -14.07 6.06
C VAL A 208 -11.54 -13.82 5.35
N LEU A 209 -11.14 -14.79 4.55
CA LEU A 209 -9.93 -14.77 3.73
C LEU A 209 -10.26 -14.47 2.26
N ASN A 210 -9.28 -13.90 1.57
CA ASN A 210 -9.28 -13.70 0.13
C ASN A 210 -7.83 -13.68 -0.35
N ASP A 211 -7.49 -14.56 -1.30
CA ASP A 211 -6.08 -14.78 -1.66
C ASP A 211 -5.38 -13.56 -2.24
N LYS A 212 -6.05 -12.89 -3.19
CA LYS A 212 -5.50 -11.70 -3.85
C LYS A 212 -5.28 -10.55 -2.87
N LEU A 213 -6.28 -10.28 -2.03
CA LEU A 213 -6.19 -9.22 -1.03
C LEU A 213 -5.14 -9.56 0.03
N ASN A 214 -5.09 -10.80 0.52
CA ASN A 214 -4.09 -11.24 1.48
C ASN A 214 -2.68 -11.12 0.94
N GLU A 215 -2.43 -11.56 -0.30
CA GLU A 215 -1.12 -11.47 -0.93
C GLU A 215 -0.70 -10.01 -1.20
N ARG A 216 -1.56 -9.23 -1.87
CA ARG A 216 -1.29 -7.82 -2.19
C ARG A 216 -1.11 -7.00 -0.91
N CYS A 217 -1.93 -7.23 0.12
CA CYS A 217 -1.86 -6.50 1.39
C CYS A 217 -0.80 -7.04 2.35
N ARG A 218 -0.36 -8.30 2.21
CA ARG A 218 0.46 -9.06 3.18
C ARG A 218 -0.27 -9.29 4.51
N THR A 219 -1.55 -9.62 4.44
CA THR A 219 -2.41 -9.90 5.59
C THR A 219 -2.73 -11.38 5.70
N ASN A 220 -3.12 -11.81 6.90
CA ASN A 220 -3.48 -13.19 7.20
C ASN A 220 -4.94 -13.50 6.83
N TRP A 221 -5.82 -12.55 7.08
CA TRP A 221 -7.22 -12.51 6.69
C TRP A 221 -7.61 -11.05 6.43
N VAL A 222 -8.75 -10.83 5.77
CA VAL A 222 -9.15 -9.50 5.30
C VAL A 222 -10.21 -8.88 6.19
N TRP A 223 -11.24 -9.65 6.55
CA TRP A 223 -12.34 -9.19 7.38
C TRP A 223 -12.61 -10.16 8.51
N THR A 224 -13.16 -9.66 9.61
CA THR A 224 -13.75 -10.50 10.65
C THR A 224 -15.24 -10.18 10.70
N VAL A 225 -16.09 -11.13 10.30
CA VAL A 225 -17.55 -10.96 10.34
C VAL A 225 -18.05 -11.47 11.68
N ILE A 226 -18.77 -10.63 12.43
CA ILE A 226 -19.20 -10.90 13.81
C ILE A 226 -20.69 -10.61 13.94
N SER A 227 -21.42 -11.54 14.55
CA SER A 227 -22.83 -11.30 14.92
C SER A 227 -22.96 -10.22 15.99
N GLN A 228 -24.03 -9.42 15.92
CA GLN A 228 -24.32 -8.41 16.94
C GLN A 228 -24.50 -9.05 18.33
N ALA A 229 -25.08 -10.25 18.39
CA ALA A 229 -25.22 -11.00 19.63
C ALA A 229 -23.88 -11.40 20.26
N GLN A 230 -22.85 -11.67 19.45
CA GLN A 230 -21.48 -11.92 19.95
C GLN A 230 -20.83 -10.61 20.43
N LEU A 231 -20.98 -9.51 19.69
CA LEU A 231 -20.45 -8.19 20.10
C LEU A 231 -21.04 -7.72 21.44
N ASP A 232 -22.35 -7.88 21.61
CA ASP A 232 -23.06 -7.49 22.83
C ASP A 232 -22.59 -8.32 24.04
N GLU A 233 -22.27 -9.61 23.86
CA GLU A 233 -21.73 -10.47 24.91
C GLU A 233 -20.32 -10.06 25.33
N GLU A 234 -19.49 -9.64 24.38
CA GLU A 234 -18.15 -9.12 24.65
C GLU A 234 -18.16 -7.71 25.24
N GLY A 235 -19.34 -7.06 25.29
CA GLY A 235 -19.48 -5.68 25.74
C GLY A 235 -18.89 -4.66 24.77
N ASN A 236 -18.74 -5.03 23.49
CA ASN A 236 -18.11 -4.23 22.46
C ASN A 236 -19.15 -3.45 21.64
N GLU A 237 -18.96 -2.12 21.49
CA GLU A 237 -19.73 -1.33 20.54
C GLU A 237 -19.09 -1.39 19.13
N ILE A 238 -19.90 -1.38 18.07
CA ILE A 238 -19.44 -1.35 16.67
C ILE A 238 -18.55 -0.13 16.34
N THR A 239 -18.65 0.93 17.13
CA THR A 239 -17.83 2.14 17.02
C THR A 239 -16.41 1.92 17.55
N ASN A 240 -16.21 0.89 18.38
CA ASN A 240 -14.97 0.57 19.06
C ASN A 240 -14.19 -0.57 18.40
N ILE A 241 -14.79 -1.36 17.51
CA ILE A 241 -14.10 -2.45 16.80
C ILE A 241 -13.23 -1.94 15.64
N ALA A 242 -12.28 -2.76 15.20
CA ALA A 242 -11.36 -2.40 14.14
C ALA A 242 -12.10 -2.21 12.79
N PRO A 243 -11.60 -1.37 11.87
CA PRO A 243 -12.35 -1.00 10.66
C PRO A 243 -12.67 -2.13 9.68
N TRP A 244 -11.91 -3.22 9.75
CA TRP A 244 -12.11 -4.46 8.99
C TRP A 244 -13.03 -5.47 9.70
N HIS A 245 -13.50 -5.17 10.90
CA HIS A 245 -14.57 -5.95 11.51
C HIS A 245 -15.92 -5.52 10.93
N VAL A 246 -16.74 -6.51 10.59
CA VAL A 246 -18.04 -6.34 9.93
C VAL A 246 -19.10 -6.95 10.84
N SER A 247 -20.07 -6.13 11.28
CA SER A 247 -21.16 -6.63 12.11
C SER A 247 -22.37 -7.02 11.26
N THR A 248 -23.06 -8.09 11.65
CA THR A 248 -24.40 -8.42 11.14
C THR A 248 -25.37 -8.77 12.27
N GLU A 249 -26.66 -8.52 12.09
CA GLU A 249 -27.71 -8.95 13.04
C GLU A 249 -28.19 -10.39 12.75
N ASP A 250 -27.75 -10.98 11.64
CA ASP A 250 -28.23 -12.27 11.17
C ASP A 250 -27.61 -13.45 11.92
N GLU A 251 -28.39 -14.52 12.06
CA GLU A 251 -27.89 -15.83 12.46
C GLU A 251 -26.89 -16.38 11.44
N TYR A 252 -25.99 -17.25 11.88
CA TYR A 252 -24.96 -17.78 11.00
C TYR A 252 -25.55 -18.52 9.80
N SER A 253 -25.13 -18.09 8.62
CA SER A 253 -25.28 -18.79 7.34
C SER A 253 -24.22 -18.26 6.37
N GLU A 254 -23.87 -19.02 5.34
CA GLU A 254 -22.97 -18.53 4.28
C GLU A 254 -23.48 -17.23 3.68
N GLY A 255 -24.80 -17.15 3.43
CA GLY A 255 -25.46 -15.94 2.92
C GLY A 255 -25.29 -14.73 3.84
N ALA A 256 -25.38 -14.91 5.16
CA ALA A 256 -25.17 -13.83 6.13
C ALA A 256 -23.74 -13.27 6.07
N VAL A 257 -22.73 -14.12 5.86
CA VAL A 257 -21.33 -13.68 5.70
C VAL A 257 -21.17 -12.86 4.41
N VAL A 258 -21.71 -13.37 3.29
CA VAL A 258 -21.67 -12.69 1.98
C VAL A 258 -22.38 -11.34 2.03
N ASP A 259 -23.58 -11.30 2.60
CA ASP A 259 -24.36 -10.07 2.73
C ASP A 259 -23.64 -9.06 3.63
N ALA A 260 -23.01 -9.50 4.72
CA ALA A 260 -22.23 -8.62 5.59
C ALA A 260 -21.05 -7.97 4.84
N VAL A 261 -20.24 -8.77 4.13
CA VAL A 261 -19.10 -8.28 3.34
C VAL A 261 -19.58 -7.36 2.20
N SER A 262 -20.60 -7.76 1.46
CA SER A 262 -21.17 -6.97 0.35
C SER A 262 -21.72 -5.63 0.84
N ASN A 263 -22.40 -5.61 1.99
CA ASN A 263 -22.86 -4.38 2.61
C ASN A 263 -21.70 -3.48 3.08
N TRP A 264 -20.61 -4.07 3.58
CA TRP A 264 -19.42 -3.33 3.98
C TRP A 264 -18.73 -2.64 2.79
N LEU A 265 -18.64 -3.34 1.66
CA LEU A 265 -18.12 -2.84 0.38
C LEU A 265 -19.01 -1.73 -0.19
N SER A 266 -20.32 -1.98 -0.28
CA SER A 266 -21.31 -1.03 -0.80
C SER A 266 -21.33 0.29 -0.02
N ARG A 267 -21.20 0.25 1.31
CA ARG A 267 -21.12 1.46 2.17
C ARG A 267 -19.88 2.32 1.88
N ARG A 268 -18.88 1.76 1.22
CA ARG A 268 -17.65 2.44 0.78
C ARG A 268 -17.65 2.76 -0.71
N SER A 269 -18.75 2.49 -1.41
CA SER A 269 -18.95 2.76 -2.84
C SER A 269 -18.25 1.78 -3.77
N TYR A 270 -17.86 0.59 -3.30
CA TYR A 270 -17.36 -0.48 -4.15
C TYR A 270 -18.52 -1.29 -4.74
N ASP A 271 -18.47 -1.54 -6.05
CA ASP A 271 -19.40 -2.38 -6.81
C ASP A 271 -18.68 -3.67 -7.26
N LEU A 272 -18.35 -4.52 -6.28
CA LEU A 272 -17.65 -5.79 -6.47
C LEU A 272 -18.59 -6.96 -6.17
N ASP A 273 -18.65 -7.93 -7.10
CA ASP A 273 -19.35 -9.18 -6.88
C ASP A 273 -18.58 -10.06 -5.90
N VAL A 274 -19.27 -10.62 -4.89
CA VAL A 274 -18.68 -11.48 -3.86
C VAL A 274 -19.12 -12.93 -4.09
N ASP A 275 -18.15 -13.80 -4.35
CA ASP A 275 -18.35 -15.25 -4.55
C ASP A 275 -17.74 -16.03 -3.39
N VAL A 276 -18.44 -17.04 -2.87
CA VAL A 276 -17.86 -17.97 -1.88
C VAL A 276 -17.22 -19.14 -2.62
N ILE A 277 -15.98 -19.48 -2.26
CA ILE A 277 -15.27 -20.67 -2.75
C ILE A 277 -14.95 -21.62 -1.58
N SER A 278 -14.74 -22.90 -1.87
CA SER A 278 -14.28 -23.83 -0.83
C SER A 278 -12.80 -23.64 -0.51
N VAL A 279 -12.36 -24.12 0.66
CA VAL A 279 -10.95 -24.06 1.07
C VAL A 279 -10.06 -24.85 0.09
N GLU A 280 -10.58 -25.94 -0.51
CA GLU A 280 -9.86 -26.74 -1.50
C GLU A 280 -9.76 -26.07 -2.88
N GLU A 281 -10.65 -25.11 -3.17
CA GLU A 281 -10.62 -24.30 -4.40
C GLU A 281 -9.75 -23.04 -4.25
N ALA A 282 -9.43 -22.66 -3.01
CA ALA A 282 -8.54 -21.56 -2.71
C ALA A 282 -7.11 -21.90 -3.14
N GLU A 283 -6.37 -20.89 -3.61
CA GLU A 283 -4.94 -21.04 -3.93
C GLU A 283 -4.11 -21.14 -2.64
N GLY A 284 -4.68 -20.66 -1.52
CA GLY A 284 -4.04 -20.61 -0.22
C GLY A 284 -3.19 -19.35 -0.09
N SER A 285 -3.45 -18.55 0.93
CA SER A 285 -2.68 -17.34 1.22
C SER A 285 -2.67 -17.03 2.72
N GLY A 286 -1.71 -16.24 3.16
CA GLY A 286 -1.71 -15.68 4.51
C GLY A 286 -1.63 -16.75 5.59
N THR A 287 -2.73 -16.98 6.32
CA THR A 287 -2.78 -18.02 7.37
C THR A 287 -2.75 -19.43 6.79
N LEU A 288 -3.42 -19.68 5.65
CA LEU A 288 -3.45 -21.01 5.03
C LEU A 288 -2.06 -21.44 4.57
N GLU A 289 -1.37 -20.57 3.83
CA GLU A 289 0.01 -20.80 3.38
C GLU A 289 0.95 -21.10 4.56
N LYS A 290 0.82 -20.36 5.66
CA LYS A 290 1.63 -20.60 6.88
C LYS A 290 1.31 -21.94 7.55
N LEU A 291 0.05 -22.37 7.55
CA LEU A 291 -0.36 -23.65 8.10
C LEU A 291 0.12 -24.82 7.23
N GLU A 292 0.07 -24.66 5.90
CA GLU A 292 0.62 -25.64 4.96
C GLU A 292 2.14 -25.76 5.12
N GLU A 293 2.87 -24.64 5.15
CA GLU A 293 4.32 -24.65 5.40
C GLU A 293 4.70 -25.32 6.72
N LEU A 294 3.89 -25.14 7.77
CA LEU A 294 4.12 -25.79 9.07
C LEU A 294 3.85 -27.29 8.98
N SER A 295 2.78 -27.69 8.30
CA SER A 295 2.46 -29.11 8.07
C SER A 295 3.54 -29.81 7.23
N GLU A 296 4.08 -29.15 6.22
CA GLU A 296 5.18 -29.67 5.39
C GLU A 296 6.48 -29.78 6.18
N LYS A 297 6.82 -28.78 7.01
CA LYS A 297 7.99 -28.82 7.89
C LYS A 297 7.87 -29.91 8.96
N ASP A 298 6.68 -30.12 9.52
CA ASP A 298 6.43 -31.20 10.45
C ASP A 298 6.59 -32.56 9.76
N LEU A 299 6.06 -32.74 8.55
CA LEU A 299 6.26 -33.94 7.72
C LEU A 299 7.73 -34.16 7.30
N GLU A 300 8.50 -33.11 7.03
CA GLU A 300 9.94 -33.21 6.73
C GLU A 300 10.78 -33.52 7.99
N SER A 301 10.35 -33.04 9.16
CA SER A 301 10.96 -33.35 10.45
C SER A 301 10.62 -34.77 10.92
N GLU A 302 9.47 -35.29 10.51
CA GLU A 302 9.06 -36.69 10.64
C GLU A 302 9.68 -37.56 9.52
N ARG A 303 11.02 -37.60 9.46
CA ARG A 303 11.70 -38.88 9.17
C ARG A 303 11.50 -39.79 10.38
N TYR A 304 10.26 -40.24 10.52
CA TYR A 304 9.81 -41.17 11.54
C TYR A 304 10.53 -42.50 11.30
N VAL A 305 11.47 -42.84 12.17
CA VAL A 305 11.91 -44.24 12.32
C VAL A 305 10.90 -44.85 13.28
N PRO A 306 10.07 -45.83 12.85
CA PRO A 306 9.18 -46.56 13.75
C PRO A 306 9.97 -47.02 14.98
N LEU A 307 9.38 -46.90 16.17
CA LEU A 307 10.05 -47.32 17.42
C LEU A 307 10.51 -48.79 17.36
N GLU A 308 9.81 -49.59 16.55
CA GLU A 308 10.11 -50.98 16.21
C GLU A 308 11.44 -51.11 15.43
N ASP A 309 11.69 -50.25 14.45
CA ASP A 309 12.95 -50.22 13.68
C ASP A 309 14.15 -49.72 14.51
N TRP A 310 13.91 -48.85 15.50
CA TRP A 310 14.93 -48.38 16.44
C TRP A 310 15.33 -49.47 17.44
N LEU A 311 14.37 -50.29 17.89
CA LEU A 311 14.61 -51.43 18.76
C LEU A 311 15.25 -52.61 18.03
N GLU A 312 14.94 -52.81 16.75
CA GLU A 312 15.56 -53.87 15.94
C GLU A 312 16.99 -53.55 15.48
N ASN A 313 17.37 -52.26 15.38
CA ASN A 313 18.69 -51.86 14.86
C ASN A 313 19.60 -51.10 15.84
N GLY A 314 19.19 -50.87 17.09
CA GLY A 314 19.90 -49.93 17.99
C GLY A 314 20.14 -50.40 19.43
N GLY A 315 19.83 -51.64 19.76
CA GLY A 315 20.02 -52.21 21.10
C GLY A 315 21.35 -52.92 21.32
N ASP A 316 22.47 -52.49 20.72
CA ASP A 316 23.80 -52.98 21.09
C ASP A 316 24.91 -52.06 20.57
N LYS A 317 25.41 -51.21 21.48
CA LYS A 317 26.83 -50.84 21.68
C LYS A 317 26.91 -49.59 22.56
N VAL A 318 26.77 -49.81 23.86
CA VAL A 318 27.47 -49.00 24.86
C VAL A 318 28.40 -49.94 25.58
N ASP A 319 29.57 -50.17 24.98
CA ASP A 319 30.77 -50.61 25.69
C ASP A 319 31.98 -49.99 24.96
N ASP A 320 32.87 -49.40 25.76
CA ASP A 320 34.18 -48.81 25.48
C ASP A 320 34.26 -47.40 24.84
N LEU A 321 34.14 -46.35 25.67
CA LEU A 321 35.26 -45.48 26.14
C LEU A 321 34.78 -44.20 26.86
#